data_AF-A0A8S0FQD3-F1
#
_entry.id   AF-A0A8S0FQD3-F1
#
_cell.length_a   1.000
_cell.length_b   1.000
_cell.length_c   1.000
_cell.angle_alpha   90.00
_cell.angle_beta   90.00
_cell.angle_gamma   90.00
#
_symmetry.space_group_name_H-M   'P 1'
#
loop_
_entity.id
_entity.type
_entity.pdbx_description
1 polymer ?
#
loop_
_entity_poly.entity_id
_entity_poly.type
_entity_poly.pdbx_seq_one_letter_code
_entity_poly.pdbx_strand_id
1 'polypeptide(L)'
;MGQNYLGFGDYTITGQVLDLGGGQPSAVAAHLVFKNLQANTVWIRHFVSSNTQRGSSNVTAKFLDVSDQITNLVPQHPTQFGSNIGLNYYYYNSQPTVRHFPGLPKNKQYQITHHICFMLDLIAGRI
;
A
#
# COMPACT_ATOMS: atom_id res chain seq x y z
N MET A 1 -37.46 14.99 4.84
CA MET A 1 -36.76 13.75 4.43
C MET A 1 -35.44 14.15 3.78
N GLY A 2 -34.37 13.38 4.02
CA GLY A 2 -32.96 13.79 3.90
C GLY A 2 -32.54 14.40 2.57
N GLN A 3 -32.37 15.72 2.56
CA GLN A 3 -31.62 16.47 1.56
C GLN A 3 -30.25 16.77 2.20
N ASN A 4 -29.14 16.45 1.54
CA ASN A 4 -27.73 16.60 1.99
C ASN A 4 -27.01 15.35 2.55
N TYR A 5 -27.18 14.18 1.94
CA TYR A 5 -26.25 13.06 2.14
C TYR A 5 -25.41 12.85 0.88
N LEU A 6 -24.09 13.00 1.01
CA LEU A 6 -23.11 12.58 0.00
C LEU A 6 -22.59 11.20 0.41
N GLY A 7 -23.03 10.16 -0.31
CA GLY A 7 -22.54 8.80 -0.14
C GLY A 7 -21.33 8.56 -1.04
N PHE A 8 -20.30 7.90 -0.51
CA PHE A 8 -19.16 7.41 -1.27
C PHE A 8 -19.10 5.88 -1.18
N GLY A 9 -19.00 5.23 -2.34
CA GLY A 9 -18.78 3.80 -2.43
C GLY A 9 -17.32 3.52 -2.77
N ASP A 10 -16.63 2.80 -1.90
CA ASP A 10 -15.27 2.31 -2.14
C ASP A 10 -15.30 0.82 -2.45
N TYR A 11 -14.60 0.41 -3.50
CA TYR A 11 -14.47 -0.98 -3.90
C TYR A 11 -13.01 -1.30 -4.20
N THR A 12 -12.43 -2.16 -3.37
CA THR A 12 -11.11 -2.72 -3.66
C THR A 12 -11.26 -3.75 -4.78
N ILE A 13 -10.50 -3.62 -5.86
CA ILE A 13 -10.52 -4.58 -6.97
C ILE A 13 -9.86 -5.88 -6.48
N THR A 14 -10.65 -6.81 -5.96
CA THR A 14 -10.24 -8.20 -5.74
C THR A 14 -10.57 -8.96 -7.02
N GLY A 15 -9.67 -8.88 -8.00
CA GLY A 15 -9.91 -9.39 -9.35
C GLY A 15 -9.83 -10.91 -9.54
N GLN A 16 -9.50 -11.69 -8.50
CA GLN A 16 -9.34 -13.14 -8.61
C GLN A 16 -10.18 -13.88 -7.56
N VAL A 17 -10.81 -14.99 -7.98
CA VAL A 17 -11.39 -16.00 -7.08
C VAL A 17 -10.30 -16.51 -6.13
N LEU A 18 -10.64 -16.74 -4.86
CA LEU A 18 -9.71 -17.32 -3.88
C LEU A 18 -9.08 -18.60 -4.45
N ASP A 19 -7.78 -18.56 -4.72
CA ASP A 19 -7.00 -19.74 -5.07
C ASP A 19 -6.39 -20.30 -3.78
N LEU A 20 -6.72 -21.55 -3.46
CA LEU A 20 -6.17 -22.28 -2.31
C LEU A 20 -4.78 -22.84 -2.61
N GLY A 21 -4.36 -22.83 -3.88
CA GLY A 21 -2.99 -23.13 -4.30
C GLY A 21 -2.05 -21.94 -4.17
N GLY A 22 -0.75 -22.19 -4.29
CA GLY A 22 0.26 -21.13 -4.31
C GLY A 22 1.68 -21.66 -4.17
N GLY A 23 2.54 -21.25 -5.10
CA GLY A 23 3.99 -21.47 -4.99
C GLY A 23 4.67 -20.31 -4.26
N GLN A 24 5.96 -20.46 -3.99
CA GLN A 24 6.74 -19.38 -3.40
C GLN A 24 6.72 -18.13 -4.30
N PRO A 25 6.45 -16.92 -3.76
CA PRO A 25 6.39 -15.71 -4.56
C PRO A 25 7.74 -15.38 -5.20
N SER A 26 7.71 -15.08 -6.50
CA SER A 26 8.88 -14.58 -7.23
C SER A 26 9.24 -13.15 -6.81
N ALA A 27 8.25 -12.32 -6.47
CA ALA A 27 8.43 -10.96 -6.00
C ALA A 27 7.41 -10.63 -4.90
N VAL A 28 7.72 -9.63 -4.07
CA VAL A 28 6.74 -8.99 -3.19
C VAL A 28 6.38 -7.64 -3.81
N ALA A 29 5.11 -7.29 -3.78
CA ALA A 29 4.61 -6.02 -4.30
C ALA A 29 3.69 -5.32 -3.30
N ALA A 30 3.66 -3.99 -3.37
CA ALA A 30 2.71 -3.14 -2.68
C ALA A 30 2.18 -2.06 -3.64
N HIS A 31 0.87 -1.85 -3.62
CA HIS A 31 0.19 -0.84 -4.42
C HIS A 31 -0.32 0.24 -3.49
N LEU A 32 0.20 1.46 -3.62
CA LEU A 32 -0.24 2.60 -2.83
C LEU A 32 -0.92 3.63 -3.75
N VAL A 33 -2.10 4.08 -3.35
CA VAL A 33 -2.81 5.16 -4.04
C VAL A 33 -2.18 6.50 -3.71
N PHE A 34 -2.23 7.45 -4.65
CA PHE A 34 -1.75 8.80 -4.44
C PHE A 34 -2.47 9.79 -5.35
N LYS A 35 -2.51 11.06 -4.93
CA LYS A 35 -3.06 12.17 -5.70
C LYS A 35 -2.01 12.63 -6.72
N ASN A 36 -2.34 12.50 -8.00
CA ASN A 36 -1.58 13.14 -9.05
C ASN A 36 -1.96 14.63 -9.08
N LEU A 37 -1.03 15.49 -8.67
CA LEU A 37 -1.25 16.93 -8.54
C LEU A 37 -1.45 17.65 -9.88
N GLN A 38 -0.90 17.09 -10.97
CA GLN A 38 -0.96 17.72 -12.30
C GLN A 38 -2.31 17.43 -12.98
N ALA A 39 -2.75 16.18 -12.90
CA ALA A 39 -4.00 15.73 -13.51
C ALA A 39 -5.23 15.90 -12.60
N ASN A 40 -5.03 16.18 -11.31
CA ASN A 40 -6.07 16.17 -10.28
C ASN A 40 -6.87 14.86 -10.26
N THR A 41 -6.16 13.73 -10.33
CA THR A 41 -6.71 12.36 -10.37
C THR A 41 -6.01 11.47 -9.35
N VAL A 42 -6.64 10.36 -8.97
CA VAL A 42 -6.02 9.35 -8.09
C VAL A 42 -5.31 8.29 -8.93
N TRP A 43 -4.04 8.03 -8.64
CA TRP A 43 -3.18 7.06 -9.32
C TRP A 43 -2.70 6.00 -8.33
N ILE A 44 -2.21 4.88 -8.86
CA ILE A 44 -1.58 3.82 -8.06
C ILE A 44 -0.10 3.77 -8.41
N ARG A 45 0.76 3.81 -7.38
CA ARG A 45 2.18 3.50 -7.52
C ARG A 45 2.42 2.05 -7.14
N HIS A 46 3.08 1.32 -8.04
CA HIS A 46 3.48 -0.06 -7.85
C HIS A 46 4.91 -0.12 -7.31
N PHE A 47 5.06 -0.60 -6.07
CA PHE A 47 6.35 -0.90 -5.45
C PHE A 47 6.59 -2.39 -5.55
N VAL A 48 7.76 -2.80 -6.05
CA VAL A 48 8.11 -4.21 -6.26
C VAL A 48 9.50 -4.47 -5.71
N SER A 49 9.70 -5.61 -5.06
CA SER A 49 11.01 -6.04 -4.60
C SER A 49 11.98 -6.13 -5.77
N SER A 50 13.14 -5.51 -5.65
CA SER A 50 14.24 -5.51 -6.62
C SER A 50 14.67 -6.92 -7.02
N ASN A 51 14.70 -7.85 -6.06
CA ASN A 51 14.89 -9.27 -6.34
C ASN A 51 13.57 -9.94 -6.71
N THR A 52 13.44 -10.30 -7.99
CA THR A 52 12.28 -10.99 -8.57
C THR A 52 12.55 -12.47 -8.89
N GLN A 53 13.70 -13.01 -8.48
CA GLN A 53 14.09 -14.39 -8.78
C GLN A 53 13.14 -15.39 -8.12
N ARG A 54 12.63 -16.34 -8.91
CA ARG A 54 11.80 -17.45 -8.44
C ARG A 54 12.68 -18.48 -7.71
N GLY A 55 12.21 -18.98 -6.56
CA GLY A 55 12.94 -19.97 -5.74
C GLY A 55 14.01 -19.38 -4.80
N SER A 56 14.25 -18.06 -4.81
CA SER A 56 15.05 -17.42 -3.77
C SER A 56 14.22 -17.33 -2.49
N SER A 57 14.70 -17.98 -1.43
CA SER A 57 13.89 -18.35 -0.27
C SER A 57 13.45 -17.19 0.63
N ASN A 58 13.95 -15.97 0.39
CA ASN A 58 13.87 -14.89 1.37
C ASN A 58 12.75 -13.88 1.09
N VAL A 59 11.50 -14.28 1.33
CA VAL A 59 10.32 -13.41 1.22
C VAL A 59 10.41 -12.22 2.19
N THR A 60 11.02 -12.42 3.36
CA THR A 60 11.29 -11.36 4.34
C THR A 60 12.13 -10.24 3.73
N ALA A 61 13.25 -10.56 3.09
CA ALA A 61 14.10 -9.57 2.43
C ALA A 61 13.36 -8.82 1.32
N LYS A 62 12.54 -9.52 0.53
CA LYS A 62 11.73 -8.90 -0.53
C LYS A 62 10.69 -7.92 0.02
N PHE A 63 10.02 -8.27 1.12
CA PHE A 63 9.09 -7.36 1.78
C PHE A 63 9.79 -6.15 2.41
N LEU A 64 10.93 -6.37 3.05
CA LEU A 64 11.70 -5.28 3.66
C LEU A 64 12.23 -4.31 2.61
N ASP A 65 12.69 -4.80 1.46
CA ASP A 65 13.06 -3.97 0.31
C ASP A 65 11.88 -3.10 -0.17
N VAL A 66 10.69 -3.68 -0.36
CA VAL A 66 9.48 -2.90 -0.70
C VAL A 66 9.16 -1.87 0.38
N SER A 67 9.28 -2.23 1.65
CA SER A 67 9.03 -1.32 2.78
C SER A 67 10.04 -0.18 2.82
N ASP A 68 11.30 -0.44 2.48
CA ASP A 68 12.37 0.54 2.40
C ASP A 68 12.12 1.51 1.23
N GLN A 69 11.72 0.99 0.06
CA GLN A 69 11.33 1.84 -1.08
C GLN A 69 10.17 2.78 -0.73
N ILE A 70 9.14 2.28 -0.03
CA ILE A 70 8.01 3.09 0.45
C ILE A 70 8.49 4.14 1.46
N THR A 71 9.28 3.73 2.45
CA THR A 71 9.78 4.61 3.54
C THR A 71 10.71 5.70 3.01
N ASN A 72 11.44 5.44 1.92
CA ASN A 72 12.31 6.44 1.31
C ASN A 72 11.54 7.43 0.43
N LEU A 73 10.50 6.98 -0.28
CA LEU A 73 9.80 7.81 -1.27
C LEU A 73 8.59 8.56 -0.68
N VAL A 74 7.72 7.86 0.03
CA VAL A 74 6.42 8.41 0.42
C VAL A 74 6.53 9.64 1.35
N PRO A 75 7.41 9.66 2.37
CA PRO A 75 7.57 10.84 3.23
C PRO A 75 8.04 12.10 2.50
N GLN A 76 8.66 11.97 1.31
CA GLN A 76 9.07 13.10 0.47
C GLN A 76 7.90 13.68 -0.35
N HIS A 77 6.74 13.02 -0.37
CA HIS A 77 5.56 13.40 -1.14
C HIS A 77 4.28 13.42 -0.28
N PRO A 78 4.25 14.14 0.85
CA PRO A 78 3.13 14.09 1.79
C PRO A 78 1.81 14.62 1.20
N THR A 79 1.86 15.58 0.28
CA THR A 79 0.67 16.11 -0.41
C THR A 79 0.11 15.17 -1.49
N GLN A 80 0.84 14.11 -1.85
CA GLN A 80 0.38 13.12 -2.81
C GLN A 80 -0.12 11.86 -2.12
N PHE A 81 0.57 11.37 -1.10
CA PHE A 81 0.25 10.09 -0.44
C PHE A 81 -0.44 10.26 0.93
N GLY A 82 -0.34 11.44 1.54
CA GLY A 82 -0.91 11.72 2.85
C GLY A 82 -0.12 11.08 3.99
N SER A 83 -0.76 11.07 5.16
CA SER A 83 -0.23 10.45 6.37
C SER A 83 -1.34 9.64 7.00
N ASN A 84 -1.15 8.32 7.09
CA ASN A 84 -2.15 7.43 7.66
C ASN A 84 -1.53 6.15 8.22
N ILE A 85 -2.35 5.42 8.99
CA ILE A 85 -1.93 4.21 9.68
C ILE A 85 -1.45 3.10 8.72
N GLY A 86 -1.96 3.05 7.48
CA GLY A 86 -1.52 2.08 6.48
C GLY A 86 -0.05 2.27 6.09
N LEU A 87 0.37 3.52 5.92
CA LEU A 87 1.77 3.88 5.66
C LEU A 87 2.66 3.64 6.89
N ASN A 88 2.16 3.97 8.08
CA ASN A 88 2.92 3.82 9.33
C ASN A 88 3.35 2.37 9.57
N TYR A 89 2.57 1.38 9.13
CA TYR A 89 2.98 -0.02 9.20
C TYR A 89 4.22 -0.34 8.37
N TYR A 90 4.36 0.24 7.17
CA TYR A 90 5.57 0.07 6.35
C TYR A 90 6.77 0.74 7.01
N TYR A 91 6.58 1.95 7.52
CA TYR A 91 7.64 2.69 8.22
C TYR A 91 8.15 1.91 9.42
N TYR A 92 7.24 1.41 10.27
CA TYR A 92 7.59 0.62 11.45
C TYR A 92 8.38 -0.64 11.07
N ASN A 93 7.91 -1.39 10.08
CA ASN A 93 8.57 -2.63 9.65
C ASN A 93 9.96 -2.39 9.01
N SER A 94 10.13 -1.24 8.36
CA SER A 94 11.39 -0.83 7.72
C SER A 94 12.48 -0.37 8.72
N GLN A 95 12.09 0.09 9.92
CA GLN A 95 13.02 0.64 10.92
C GLN A 95 14.25 -0.27 11.17
N PRO A 96 15.47 0.29 11.26
CA PRO A 96 16.70 -0.50 11.48
C PRO A 96 16.68 -1.37 12.74
N THR A 97 15.96 -0.93 13.78
CA THR A 97 15.80 -1.65 15.05
C THR A 97 14.72 -2.73 15.02
N VAL A 98 13.87 -2.74 13.99
CA VAL A 98 12.70 -3.64 13.89
C VAL A 98 12.90 -4.68 12.80
N ARG A 99 13.13 -4.23 11.54
CA ARG A 99 13.32 -5.08 10.35
C ARG A 99 12.40 -6.30 10.32
N HIS A 100 11.10 -6.07 10.44
CA HIS A 100 10.10 -7.12 10.64
C HIS A 100 9.29 -7.41 9.36
N PHE A 101 9.09 -8.69 9.05
CA PHE A 101 8.13 -9.13 8.05
C PHE A 101 6.90 -9.76 8.71
N PRO A 102 5.73 -9.10 8.65
CA PRO A 102 4.52 -9.55 9.32
C PRO A 102 3.70 -10.58 8.50
N GLY A 103 4.23 -11.06 7.38
CA GLY A 103 3.54 -11.95 6.45
C GLY A 103 2.87 -11.23 5.28
N LEU A 104 2.69 -11.95 4.16
CA LEU A 104 2.02 -11.42 2.96
C LEU A 104 0.56 -10.99 3.21
N PRO A 105 -0.24 -11.68 4.04
CA PRO A 105 -1.59 -11.21 4.36
C PRO A 105 -1.58 -9.83 5.00
N LYS A 106 -0.61 -9.55 5.88
CA LYS A 106 -0.44 -8.22 6.49
C LYS A 106 -0.01 -7.18 5.49
N ASN A 107 0.90 -7.50 4.56
CA ASN A 107 1.23 -6.59 3.45
C ASN A 107 -0.01 -6.17 2.65
N LYS A 108 -0.93 -7.10 2.36
CA LYS A 108 -2.19 -6.75 1.68
C LYS A 108 -3.12 -5.91 2.56
N GLN A 109 -3.21 -6.23 3.85
CA GLN A 109 -3.97 -5.45 4.83
C GLN A 109 -3.50 -3.99 4.84
N TYR A 110 -2.19 -3.73 4.86
CA TYR A 110 -1.64 -2.37 4.90
C TYR A 110 -2.02 -1.54 3.67
N GLN A 111 -2.01 -2.15 2.48
CA GLN A 111 -2.45 -1.50 1.23
C GLN A 111 -3.93 -1.11 1.29
N ILE A 112 -4.79 -2.01 1.77
CA ILE A 112 -6.23 -1.75 1.92
C ILE A 112 -6.46 -0.64 2.95
N THR A 113 -5.77 -0.70 4.09
CA THR A 113 -5.86 0.34 5.12
C THR A 113 -5.43 1.70 4.58
N HIS A 114 -4.31 1.77 3.86
CA HIS A 114 -3.85 3.00 3.23
C HIS A 114 -4.88 3.54 2.23
N HIS A 115 -5.41 2.68 1.36
CA HIS A 115 -6.44 3.04 0.38
C HIS A 115 -7.68 3.68 1.02
N ILE A 116 -8.25 3.02 2.04
CA ILE A 116 -9.44 3.53 2.74
C ILE A 116 -9.15 4.88 3.40
N CYS A 117 -8.05 4.99 4.15
CA CYS A 117 -7.68 6.25 4.81
C CYS A 117 -7.44 7.37 3.78
N PHE A 118 -6.73 7.06 2.70
CA PHE A 118 -6.42 8.01 1.64
C PHE A 118 -7.69 8.53 0.96
N MET A 119 -8.64 7.65 0.60
CA MET A 119 -9.90 8.07 -0.02
C MET A 119 -10.74 8.94 0.92
N LEU A 120 -10.78 8.61 2.22
CA LEU A 120 -11.45 9.43 3.23
C LEU A 120 -10.81 10.81 3.39
N ASP A 121 -9.48 10.90 3.35
CA ASP A 121 -8.77 12.17 3.41
C ASP A 121 -9.01 13.02 2.15
N LEU A 122 -8.99 12.39 0.98
CA LEU A 122 -9.20 13.04 -0.31
C LEU A 122 -10.60 13.65 -0.40
N ILE A 123 -11.64 12.88 -0.04
CA ILE A 123 -13.03 13.34 -0.09
C ILE A 123 -13.29 14.45 0.93
N ALA A 124 -12.63 14.39 2.09
CA ALA A 124 -12.71 15.43 3.11
C ALA A 124 -11.85 16.68 2.80
N GLY A 125 -11.13 16.70 1.68
CA GLY A 125 -10.25 17.81 1.29
C GLY A 125 -9.02 17.97 2.19
N ARG A 126 -8.60 16.91 2.89
CA ARG A 126 -7.38 16.89 3.72
C ARG A 126 -6.11 16.63 2.90
N ILE A 127 -6.26 16.24 1.63
CA ILE A 127 -5.16 16.03 0.66
C ILE A 127 -5.51 16.50 -0.74
#